data_AF-A0A524P2T5-F1
#
_entry.id   AF-A0A524P2T5-F1
#
_cell.length_a   1.000
_cell.length_b   1.000
_cell.length_c   1.000
_cell.angle_alpha   90.00
_cell.angle_beta   90.00
_cell.angle_gamma   90.00
#
_symmetry.space_group_name_H-M   'P 1'
#
loop_
_entity.id
_entity.type
_entity.pdbx_description
1 polymer ?
#
loop_
_entity_poly.entity_id
_entity_poly.type
_entity_poly.pdbx_seq_one_letter_code
_entity_poly.pdbx_strand_id
1 'polypeptide(L)'
;MKLPIPILTLEVNAKKMYGIEGAIQMGRVLGFNQEETSQAWVLALQKYKKFKKDMNSSNYVMSLAKLDPNPLHEIKPKKFREVIPEKIRGKFPLNILILGHSYNVYESHINMHLIERLCTMDCNVRTIEDLDPEKFNKPVKINKIYEQYWQSDDEILKTARYYLTEVKSEIDGVIFLISFACGPDSLIQELVMRDMKTRNIPFLSLILDEHSGESGLITRIESLVDMIRRKKYS
;
A
#
# COMPACT_ATOMS: atom_id res chain seq x y z
N MET A 1 -20.27 -29.14 -18.02
CA MET A 1 -19.23 -29.52 -17.04
C MET A 1 -19.65 -28.95 -15.69
N LYS A 2 -20.21 -29.77 -14.79
CA LYS A 2 -20.55 -29.32 -13.43
C LYS A 2 -19.26 -29.32 -12.61
N LEU A 3 -18.77 -28.14 -12.21
CA LEU A 3 -17.68 -28.07 -11.24
C LEU A 3 -18.17 -28.74 -9.95
N PRO A 4 -17.49 -29.79 -9.43
CA PRO A 4 -17.94 -30.54 -8.26
C PRO A 4 -17.62 -29.82 -6.94
N ILE A 5 -17.40 -28.51 -7.00
CA ILE A 5 -17.05 -27.67 -5.87
C ILE A 5 -18.31 -26.88 -5.52
N PRO A 6 -18.88 -27.02 -4.31
CA PRO A 6 -20.02 -26.21 -3.92
C PRO A 6 -19.62 -24.73 -4.02
N ILE A 7 -20.32 -23.98 -4.88
CA ILE A 7 -20.17 -22.54 -4.95
C ILE A 7 -20.80 -22.00 -3.67
N LEU A 8 -19.96 -21.66 -2.69
CA LEU A 8 -20.38 -20.99 -1.48
C LEU A 8 -20.70 -19.53 -1.84
N THR A 9 -21.98 -19.22 -2.06
CA THR A 9 -22.44 -17.84 -2.18
C THR A 9 -22.68 -17.30 -0.78
N LEU A 10 -21.74 -16.51 -0.28
CA LEU A 10 -21.83 -15.85 1.03
C LEU A 10 -22.10 -14.36 0.80
N GLU A 11 -23.31 -13.90 1.17
CA GLU A 11 -23.63 -12.47 1.15
C GLU A 11 -23.48 -11.89 2.56
N VAL A 12 -22.30 -11.31 2.83
CA VAL A 12 -22.04 -10.62 4.11
C VAL A 12 -22.24 -9.13 3.91
N ASN A 13 -23.25 -8.57 4.56
CA ASN A 13 -23.38 -7.12 4.67
C ASN A 13 -22.40 -6.60 5.74
N ALA A 14 -21.17 -6.30 5.34
CA ALA A 14 -20.12 -5.83 6.22
C ALA A 14 -20.45 -4.53 6.98
N LYS A 15 -21.44 -3.74 6.51
CA LYS A 15 -21.93 -2.54 7.21
C LYS A 15 -22.88 -2.85 8.35
N LYS A 16 -23.63 -3.96 8.26
CA LYS A 16 -24.60 -4.39 9.29
C LYS A 16 -24.04 -5.43 10.25
N MET A 17 -23.13 -6.28 9.77
CA MET A 17 -22.61 -7.43 10.51
C MET A 17 -21.10 -7.36 10.53
N TYR A 18 -20.59 -6.48 11.41
CA TYR A 18 -19.17 -6.23 11.61
C TYR A 18 -18.64 -7.05 12.81
N GLY A 19 -17.34 -7.39 12.77
CA GLY A 19 -16.68 -8.07 13.88
C GLY A 19 -17.13 -9.51 14.10
N ILE A 20 -17.19 -9.91 15.37
CA ILE A 20 -17.44 -11.31 15.76
C ILE A 20 -18.82 -11.82 15.35
N GLU A 21 -19.83 -10.96 15.30
CA GLU A 21 -21.20 -11.33 14.94
C GLU A 21 -21.29 -11.81 13.48
N GLY A 22 -20.62 -11.08 12.57
CA GLY A 22 -20.50 -11.48 11.16
C GLY A 22 -19.73 -12.79 11.00
N ALA A 23 -18.66 -12.97 11.80
CA ALA A 23 -17.91 -14.23 11.82
C ALA A 23 -18.79 -15.40 12.25
N ILE A 24 -19.54 -15.28 13.35
CA ILE A 24 -20.46 -16.31 13.86
C ILE A 24 -21.51 -16.69 12.80
N GLN A 25 -22.08 -15.71 12.11
CA GLN A 25 -23.04 -15.99 11.04
C GLN A 25 -22.40 -16.74 9.88
N MET A 26 -21.19 -16.34 9.45
CA MET A 26 -20.42 -17.04 8.42
C MET A 26 -20.13 -18.48 8.84
N GLY A 27 -19.72 -18.70 10.09
CA GLY A 27 -19.50 -20.03 10.65
C GLY A 27 -20.74 -20.91 10.57
N ARG A 28 -21.92 -20.37 10.90
CA ARG A 28 -23.20 -21.09 10.77
C ARG A 28 -23.50 -21.51 9.33
N VAL A 29 -23.25 -20.65 8.35
CA VAL A 29 -23.43 -20.98 6.91
C VAL A 29 -22.47 -22.09 6.48
N LEU A 30 -21.27 -22.11 7.03
CA LEU A 30 -20.26 -23.13 6.79
C LEU A 30 -20.46 -24.42 7.59
N GLY A 31 -21.50 -24.49 8.44
CA GLY A 31 -21.84 -25.67 9.25
C GLY A 31 -21.12 -25.77 10.60
N PHE A 32 -20.43 -24.70 11.03
CA PHE A 32 -19.73 -24.65 12.32
C PHE A 32 -20.59 -24.06 13.42
N ASN A 33 -20.30 -24.45 14.67
CA ASN A 33 -21.01 -23.92 15.83
C ASN A 33 -20.45 -22.55 16.27
N GLN A 34 -21.18 -21.87 17.16
CA GLN A 34 -20.81 -20.53 17.62
C GLN A 34 -19.49 -20.51 18.38
N GLU A 35 -19.18 -21.53 19.17
CA GLU A 35 -17.97 -21.58 20.00
C GLU A 35 -16.73 -21.74 19.11
N GLU A 36 -16.74 -22.71 18.20
CA GLU A 36 -15.69 -22.95 17.20
C GLU A 36 -15.41 -21.68 16.40
N THR A 37 -16.47 -21.01 15.93
CA THR A 37 -16.35 -19.81 15.12
C THR A 37 -15.80 -18.63 15.94
N SER A 38 -16.21 -18.50 17.19
CA SER A 38 -15.72 -17.44 18.08
C SER A 38 -14.24 -17.64 18.40
N GLN A 39 -13.82 -18.88 18.67
CA GLN A 39 -12.42 -19.24 18.86
C GLN A 39 -11.59 -18.96 17.60
N ALA A 40 -12.08 -19.35 16.43
CA ALA A 40 -11.43 -19.08 15.15
C ALA A 40 -11.27 -17.57 14.89
N TRP A 41 -12.29 -16.77 15.19
CA TRP A 41 -12.25 -15.31 15.06
C TRP A 41 -11.18 -14.68 15.97
N VAL A 42 -11.12 -15.08 17.25
CA VAL A 42 -10.12 -14.58 18.20
C VAL A 42 -8.71 -14.95 17.74
N LEU A 43 -8.51 -16.20 17.30
CA LEU A 43 -7.23 -16.65 16.76
C LEU A 43 -6.83 -15.86 15.50
N ALA A 44 -7.77 -15.62 14.60
CA ALA A 44 -7.55 -14.83 13.38
C ALA A 44 -7.15 -13.38 13.73
N LEU A 45 -7.84 -12.73 14.67
CA LEU A 45 -7.51 -11.39 15.14
C LEU A 45 -6.12 -11.33 15.80
N GLN A 46 -5.76 -12.33 16.61
CA GLN A 46 -4.43 -12.40 17.22
C GLN A 46 -3.33 -12.54 16.17
N LYS A 47 -3.53 -13.44 15.19
CA LYS A 47 -2.60 -13.60 14.06
C LYS A 47 -2.48 -12.32 13.24
N TYR A 48 -3.59 -11.67 12.94
CA TYR A 48 -3.61 -10.40 12.20
C TYR A 48 -2.87 -9.28 12.95
N LYS A 49 -3.13 -9.11 14.25
CA LYS A 49 -2.41 -8.14 15.09
C LYS A 49 -0.91 -8.42 15.17
N LYS A 50 -0.52 -9.70 15.27
CA LYS A 50 0.88 -10.11 15.25
C LYS A 50 1.53 -9.78 13.90
N PHE A 51 0.89 -10.20 12.81
CA PHE A 51 1.32 -9.91 11.45
C PHE A 51 1.57 -8.40 11.25
N LYS A 52 0.60 -7.57 11.64
CA LYS A 52 0.70 -6.11 11.55
C LYS A 52 1.88 -5.52 12.36
N LYS A 53 2.20 -6.09 13.52
CA LYS A 53 3.31 -5.61 14.37
C LYS A 53 4.68 -5.91 13.75
N ASP A 54 4.81 -7.05 13.07
CA ASP A 54 6.07 -7.52 12.50
C ASP A 54 6.34 -6.95 11.08
N MET A 55 5.35 -6.29 10.50
CA MET A 55 5.32 -5.82 9.12
C MET A 55 5.76 -4.35 9.00
N ASN A 56 6.41 -4.03 7.89
CA ASN A 56 6.67 -2.67 7.43
C ASN A 56 6.49 -2.59 5.90
N SER A 57 6.38 -1.38 5.36
CA SER A 57 6.19 -1.14 3.92
C SER A 57 7.19 -1.89 3.02
N SER A 58 8.45 -2.04 3.42
CA SER A 58 9.48 -2.67 2.58
C SER A 58 9.45 -4.20 2.59
N ASN A 59 8.81 -4.82 3.58
CA ASN A 59 8.73 -6.28 3.71
C ASN A 59 7.30 -6.84 3.63
N TYR A 60 6.30 -6.01 3.34
CA TYR A 60 4.87 -6.36 3.35
C TYR A 60 4.57 -7.67 2.60
N VAL A 61 4.94 -7.73 1.31
CA VAL A 61 4.72 -8.88 0.43
C VAL A 61 5.46 -10.12 0.91
N MET A 62 6.72 -9.97 1.32
CA MET A 62 7.52 -11.10 1.81
C MET A 62 6.98 -11.63 3.14
N SER A 63 6.41 -10.77 3.98
CA SER A 63 5.76 -11.15 5.22
C SER A 63 4.45 -11.90 4.94
N LEU A 64 3.66 -11.47 3.94
CA LEU A 64 2.46 -12.19 3.49
C LEU A 64 2.82 -13.56 2.90
N ALA A 65 3.84 -13.62 2.04
CA ALA A 65 4.26 -14.87 1.39
C ALA A 65 4.65 -15.96 2.39
N LYS A 66 5.21 -15.59 3.56
CA LYS A 66 5.51 -16.56 4.64
C LYS A 66 4.27 -17.20 5.26
N LEU A 67 3.10 -16.59 5.11
CA LEU A 67 1.83 -17.14 5.60
C LEU A 67 1.19 -18.09 4.59
N ASP A 68 1.65 -18.08 3.34
CA ASP A 68 1.15 -18.96 2.30
C ASP A 68 1.82 -20.34 2.41
N PRO A 69 1.07 -21.42 2.68
CA PRO A 69 1.63 -22.76 2.77
C PRO A 69 1.95 -23.36 1.39
N ASN A 70 1.51 -22.74 0.28
CA ASN A 70 1.71 -23.27 -1.05
C ASN A 70 3.11 -22.97 -1.60
N PRO A 71 3.97 -23.98 -1.83
CA PRO A 71 5.31 -23.76 -2.37
C PRO A 71 5.31 -23.17 -3.79
N LEU A 72 4.21 -23.30 -4.55
CA LEU A 72 4.09 -22.69 -5.87
C LEU A 72 3.96 -21.16 -5.82
N HIS A 73 3.58 -20.61 -4.66
CA HIS A 73 3.44 -19.17 -4.45
C HIS A 73 4.71 -18.56 -3.82
N GLU A 74 5.82 -19.30 -3.78
CA GLU A 74 7.09 -18.79 -3.27
C GLU A 74 7.60 -17.62 -4.11
N ILE A 75 7.70 -16.45 -3.48
CA ILE A 75 8.20 -15.23 -4.11
C ILE A 75 9.72 -15.23 -4.07
N LYS A 76 10.35 -15.28 -5.26
CA LYS A 76 11.80 -15.20 -5.41
C LYS A 76 12.21 -13.73 -5.57
N PRO A 77 12.94 -13.14 -4.61
CA PRO A 77 13.34 -11.74 -4.71
C PRO A 77 14.32 -11.55 -5.86
N LYS A 78 14.04 -10.60 -6.74
CA LYS A 78 14.96 -10.20 -7.82
C LYS A 78 16.05 -9.32 -7.22
N LYS A 79 17.31 -9.66 -7.48
CA LYS A 79 18.46 -8.86 -7.03
C LYS A 79 18.75 -7.76 -8.04
N PHE A 80 18.82 -6.52 -7.55
CA PHE A 80 19.21 -5.35 -8.34
C PHE A 80 20.65 -4.95 -8.00
N ARG A 81 21.31 -4.31 -8.96
CA ARG A 81 22.62 -3.70 -8.70
C ARG A 81 22.44 -2.54 -7.72
N GLU A 82 23.28 -2.52 -6.69
CA GLU A 82 23.29 -1.43 -5.73
C GLU A 82 23.71 -0.13 -6.41
N VAL A 83 22.89 0.91 -6.30
CA VAL A 83 23.16 2.24 -6.86
C VAL A 83 24.06 3.01 -5.90
N ILE A 84 23.80 2.89 -4.60
CA ILE A 84 24.57 3.54 -3.54
C ILE A 84 25.59 2.57 -2.94
N PRO A 85 26.89 2.92 -2.88
CA PRO A 85 27.90 2.10 -2.23
C PRO A 85 27.63 1.86 -0.74
N GLU A 86 27.91 0.65 -0.28
CA GLU A 86 27.67 0.22 1.11
C GLU A 86 28.35 1.14 2.15
N LYS A 87 29.52 1.70 1.83
CA LYS A 87 30.28 2.61 2.71
C LYS A 87 29.55 3.91 3.07
N ILE A 88 28.59 4.34 2.25
CA ILE A 88 27.84 5.58 2.44
C ILE A 88 26.34 5.34 2.71
N ARG A 89 25.89 4.08 2.69
CA ARG A 89 24.50 3.70 2.93
C ARG A 89 24.05 4.13 4.32
N GLY A 90 22.84 4.65 4.43
CA GLY A 90 22.27 5.17 5.67
C GLY A 90 22.85 6.51 6.14
N LYS A 91 23.86 7.08 5.47
CA LYS A 91 24.38 8.42 5.81
C LYS A 91 23.51 9.53 5.25
N PHE A 92 22.89 9.31 4.10
CA PHE A 92 22.07 10.29 3.39
C PHE A 92 20.73 9.69 2.92
N PRO A 93 19.95 9.06 3.82
CA PRO A 93 18.76 8.34 3.44
C PRO A 93 17.62 9.30 3.09
N LEU A 94 16.84 8.95 2.07
CA LEU A 94 15.63 9.69 1.71
C LEU A 94 14.38 8.92 2.14
N ASN A 95 13.38 9.61 2.67
CA ASN A 95 12.08 9.01 2.96
C ASN A 95 11.14 9.27 1.78
N ILE A 96 10.78 8.22 1.06
CA ILE A 96 9.89 8.29 -0.11
C ILE A 96 8.55 7.64 0.23
N LEU A 97 7.47 8.41 0.11
CA LEU A 97 6.11 7.89 0.25
C LEU A 97 5.61 7.38 -1.09
N ILE A 98 5.22 6.12 -1.15
CA ILE A 98 4.55 5.53 -2.30
C ILE A 98 3.05 5.47 -2.00
N LEU A 99 2.26 6.04 -2.89
CA LEU A 99 0.80 6.02 -2.88
C LEU A 99 0.30 5.23 -4.08
N GLY A 100 -0.86 4.60 -3.92
CA GLY A 100 -1.50 3.79 -4.95
C GLY A 100 -2.23 2.62 -4.32
N HIS A 101 -3.07 1.98 -5.13
CA HIS A 101 -3.71 0.74 -4.72
C HIS A 101 -2.67 -0.36 -4.48
N SER A 102 -2.95 -1.29 -3.56
CA SER A 102 -2.00 -2.33 -3.15
C SER A 102 -1.52 -3.18 -4.34
N TYR A 103 -2.39 -3.47 -5.30
CA TYR A 103 -2.04 -4.18 -6.52
C TYR A 103 -1.09 -3.39 -7.44
N ASN A 104 -1.04 -2.06 -7.35
CA ASN A 104 -0.07 -1.25 -8.07
C ASN A 104 1.26 -1.16 -7.29
N VAL A 105 1.18 -1.00 -5.96
CA VAL A 105 2.37 -0.81 -5.10
C VAL A 105 3.19 -2.09 -4.92
N TYR A 106 2.54 -3.26 -4.95
CA TYR A 106 3.19 -4.52 -4.60
C TYR A 106 3.29 -5.54 -5.73
N GLU A 107 2.63 -5.34 -6.87
CA GLU A 107 2.84 -6.21 -8.04
C GLU A 107 4.14 -5.82 -8.76
N SER A 108 5.19 -6.60 -8.51
CA SER A 108 6.54 -6.37 -9.02
C SER A 108 6.61 -6.33 -10.55
N HIS A 109 5.77 -7.09 -11.27
CA HIS A 109 5.77 -7.08 -12.74
C HIS A 109 5.19 -5.80 -13.32
N ILE A 110 4.16 -5.23 -12.67
CA ILE A 110 3.47 -4.03 -13.16
C ILE A 110 4.31 -2.79 -12.81
N ASN A 111 4.81 -2.70 -11.58
CA ASN A 111 5.55 -1.52 -11.12
C ASN A 111 7.06 -1.58 -11.35
N MET A 112 7.55 -2.63 -12.01
CA MET A 112 8.96 -2.83 -12.35
C MET A 112 9.90 -2.91 -11.14
N HIS A 113 9.45 -3.55 -10.07
CA HIS A 113 10.16 -3.67 -8.78
C HIS A 113 10.53 -2.33 -8.14
N LEU A 114 9.55 -1.42 -8.09
CA LEU A 114 9.75 -0.05 -7.61
C LEU A 114 10.37 0.00 -6.22
N ILE A 115 9.84 -0.78 -5.27
CA ILE A 115 10.25 -0.76 -3.86
C ILE A 115 11.71 -1.21 -3.75
N GLU A 116 12.07 -2.33 -4.39
CA GLU A 116 13.41 -2.89 -4.35
C GLU A 116 14.44 -1.93 -4.96
N ARG A 117 14.09 -1.27 -6.08
CA ARG A 117 14.94 -0.25 -6.71
C ARG A 117 15.13 1.00 -5.84
N LEU A 118 14.08 1.46 -5.15
CA LEU A 118 14.22 2.57 -4.19
C LEU A 118 15.16 2.19 -3.04
N CYS A 119 15.09 0.96 -2.55
CA CYS A 119 16.01 0.49 -1.53
C CYS A 119 17.48 0.45 -2.01
N THR A 120 17.76 0.09 -3.27
CA THR A 120 19.13 0.16 -3.82
C THR A 120 19.67 1.58 -3.94
N MET A 121 18.76 2.56 -3.95
CA MET A 121 19.07 3.98 -3.94
C MET A 121 19.17 4.58 -2.53
N ASP A 122 19.22 3.79 -1.44
CA ASP A 122 19.24 4.31 -0.05
C ASP A 122 17.98 5.12 0.32
N CYS A 123 16.83 4.73 -0.24
CA CYS A 123 15.53 5.30 0.11
C CYS A 123 14.77 4.39 1.10
N ASN A 124 14.29 4.99 2.18
CA ASN A 124 13.30 4.41 3.08
C ASN A 124 11.91 4.57 2.45
N VAL A 125 11.28 3.45 2.11
CA VAL A 125 9.95 3.44 1.50
C VAL A 125 8.87 3.46 2.58
N ARG A 126 7.90 4.36 2.41
CA ARG A 126 6.68 4.46 3.22
C ARG A 126 5.46 4.19 2.35
N THR A 127 4.44 3.53 2.88
CA THR A 127 3.19 3.22 2.17
C THR A 127 2.00 3.34 3.12
N ILE A 128 0.79 3.04 2.64
CA ILE A 128 -0.45 3.02 3.43
C ILE A 128 -0.36 2.00 4.58
N GLU A 129 0.33 0.90 4.35
CA GLU A 129 0.45 -0.22 5.29
C GLU A 129 1.33 0.09 6.52
N ASP A 130 2.12 1.17 6.48
CA ASP A 130 2.83 1.69 7.66
C ASP A 130 1.89 2.35 8.67
N LEU A 131 0.64 2.65 8.29
CA LEU A 131 -0.34 3.32 9.13
C LEU A 131 -1.26 2.33 9.84
N ASP A 132 -1.73 2.70 11.04
CA ASP A 132 -2.73 1.91 11.74
C ASP A 132 -4.10 2.04 11.04
N PRO A 133 -4.78 0.92 10.66
CA PRO A 133 -6.18 0.84 10.28
C PRO A 133 -7.14 1.77 11.02
N GLU A 134 -6.93 2.00 12.32
CA GLU A 134 -7.77 2.91 13.11
C GLU A 134 -7.73 4.36 12.59
N LYS A 135 -6.65 4.76 11.91
CA LYS A 135 -6.51 6.07 11.24
C LYS A 135 -7.45 6.22 10.05
N PHE A 136 -7.96 5.11 9.49
CA PHE A 136 -8.86 5.13 8.34
C PHE A 136 -10.35 5.07 8.72
N ASN A 137 -10.70 5.05 10.01
CA ASN A 137 -12.09 4.87 10.47
C ASN A 137 -13.07 6.03 10.14
N LYS A 138 -12.60 7.21 9.75
CA LYS A 138 -13.45 8.39 9.47
C LYS A 138 -13.18 8.94 8.08
N PRO A 139 -14.13 9.04 7.15
CA PRO A 139 -13.86 9.48 5.78
C PRO A 139 -13.27 10.89 5.71
N VAL A 140 -12.45 11.15 4.69
CA VAL A 140 -11.90 12.48 4.41
C VAL A 140 -13.01 13.39 3.90
N LYS A 141 -13.19 14.50 4.59
CA LYS A 141 -14.00 15.61 4.11
C LYS A 141 -13.12 16.48 3.21
N ILE A 142 -13.45 16.52 1.92
CA ILE A 142 -12.71 17.33 0.95
C ILE A 142 -13.22 18.78 1.01
N ASN A 143 -14.54 18.96 1.13
CA ASN A 143 -15.17 20.25 1.37
C ASN A 143 -16.50 20.07 2.14
N LYS A 144 -17.31 21.12 2.22
CA LYS A 144 -18.60 21.11 2.93
C LYS A 144 -19.65 20.15 2.32
N ILE A 145 -19.46 19.76 1.06
CA ILE A 145 -20.45 19.05 0.24
C ILE A 145 -19.95 17.66 -0.16
N TYR A 146 -18.63 17.46 -0.27
CA TYR A 146 -18.01 16.25 -0.78
C TYR A 146 -17.18 15.55 0.29
N GLU A 147 -17.64 14.35 0.63
CA GLU A 147 -16.90 13.35 1.40
C GLU A 147 -16.50 12.23 0.43
N GLN A 148 -15.24 11.78 0.53
CA GLN A 148 -14.79 10.71 -0.35
C GLN A 148 -15.54 9.41 -0.02
N TYR A 149 -16.13 8.79 -1.06
CA TYR A 149 -16.98 7.61 -0.90
C TYR A 149 -16.19 6.31 -1.08
N TRP A 150 -15.23 6.31 -1.99
CA TRP A 150 -14.43 5.13 -2.32
C TRP A 150 -13.36 4.90 -1.25
N GLN A 151 -13.43 3.76 -0.57
CA GLN A 151 -12.59 3.47 0.59
C GLN A 151 -11.08 3.52 0.25
N SER A 152 -10.66 2.91 -0.85
CA SER A 152 -9.25 2.88 -1.24
C SER A 152 -8.70 4.27 -1.57
N ASP A 153 -9.48 5.08 -2.28
CA ASP A 153 -9.15 6.48 -2.60
C ASP A 153 -9.06 7.33 -1.34
N ASP A 154 -9.98 7.09 -0.41
CA ASP A 154 -10.02 7.74 0.89
C ASP A 154 -8.79 7.37 1.74
N GLU A 155 -8.38 6.11 1.74
CA GLU A 155 -7.15 5.62 2.39
C GLU A 155 -5.89 6.27 1.79
N ILE A 156 -5.80 6.39 0.47
CA ILE A 156 -4.70 7.07 -0.22
C ILE A 156 -4.62 8.55 0.20
N LEU A 157 -5.74 9.27 0.14
CA LEU A 157 -5.78 10.69 0.49
C LEU A 157 -5.49 10.93 1.98
N LYS A 158 -6.01 10.08 2.87
CA LYS A 158 -5.67 10.11 4.30
C LYS A 158 -4.20 9.90 4.54
N THR A 159 -3.62 8.90 3.89
CA THR A 159 -2.19 8.58 4.05
C THR A 159 -1.35 9.79 3.67
N ALA A 160 -1.61 10.37 2.50
CA ALA A 160 -0.92 11.58 2.05
C ALA A 160 -1.02 12.71 3.09
N ARG A 161 -2.23 13.04 3.55
CA ARG A 161 -2.45 14.13 4.52
C ARG A 161 -1.87 13.83 5.89
N TYR A 162 -1.95 12.58 6.34
CA TYR A 162 -1.40 12.13 7.61
C TYR A 162 0.12 12.38 7.68
N TYR A 163 0.84 12.05 6.61
CA TYR A 163 2.27 12.35 6.50
C TYR A 163 2.58 13.85 6.43
N LEU A 164 1.62 14.69 6.01
CA LEU A 164 1.77 16.15 5.99
C LEU A 164 1.42 16.86 7.30
N THR A 165 0.61 16.24 8.17
CA THR A 165 0.04 16.91 9.36
C THR A 165 0.40 16.27 10.68
N GLU A 166 0.38 14.94 10.78
CA GLU A 166 0.52 14.23 12.05
C GLU A 166 1.91 13.61 12.24
N VAL A 167 2.55 13.21 11.15
CA VAL A 167 3.87 12.58 11.20
C VAL A 167 4.96 13.65 11.23
N LYS A 168 5.76 13.66 12.30
CA LYS A 168 6.98 14.50 12.38
C LYS A 168 8.11 14.02 11.46
N SER A 169 7.98 12.83 10.86
CA SER A 169 8.93 12.33 9.87
C SER A 169 8.78 13.11 8.58
N GLU A 170 9.89 13.71 8.14
CA GLU A 170 9.97 14.43 6.88
C GLU A 170 9.91 13.42 5.72
N ILE A 171 8.83 13.46 4.95
CA ILE A 171 8.76 12.83 3.64
C ILE A 171 9.49 13.74 2.66
N ASP A 172 10.49 13.19 1.99
CA ASP A 172 11.35 13.93 1.06
C ASP A 172 10.79 13.96 -0.36
N GLY A 173 9.90 13.02 -0.68
CA GLY A 173 9.20 12.96 -1.96
C GLY A 173 8.08 11.94 -1.96
N VAL A 174 7.18 12.09 -2.93
CA VAL A 174 6.01 11.23 -3.10
C VAL A 174 5.97 10.66 -4.51
N ILE A 175 5.74 9.36 -4.62
CA ILE A 175 5.48 8.66 -5.88
C ILE A 175 4.05 8.11 -5.82
N PHE A 176 3.18 8.49 -6.75
CA PHE A 176 1.82 7.98 -6.84
C PHE A 176 1.68 7.08 -8.08
N LEU A 177 1.46 5.79 -7.84
CA LEU A 177 1.15 4.78 -8.85
C LEU A 177 -0.36 4.73 -9.16
N ILE A 178 -0.69 4.92 -10.43
CA ILE A 178 -2.07 5.01 -10.93
C ILE A 178 -2.23 4.02 -12.07
N SER A 179 -3.32 3.27 -12.14
CA SER A 179 -3.60 2.40 -13.28
C SER A 179 -4.18 3.23 -14.44
N PHE A 180 -3.82 2.88 -15.68
CA PHE A 180 -4.40 3.53 -16.86
C PHE A 180 -5.93 3.49 -16.84
N ALA A 181 -6.57 4.57 -17.30
CA ALA A 181 -8.02 4.75 -17.33
C ALA A 181 -8.74 4.69 -15.95
N CYS A 182 -8.05 4.87 -14.82
CA CYS A 182 -8.69 4.95 -13.51
C CYS A 182 -9.28 6.36 -13.25
N GLY A 183 -10.58 6.53 -13.52
CA GLY A 183 -11.30 7.79 -13.31
C GLY A 183 -11.24 8.34 -11.87
N PRO A 184 -11.55 7.52 -10.84
CA PRO A 184 -11.50 7.96 -9.43
C PRO A 184 -10.13 8.46 -8.97
N ASP A 185 -9.05 7.80 -9.42
CA ASP A 185 -7.67 8.16 -9.07
C ASP A 185 -7.29 9.56 -9.58
N SER A 186 -7.86 10.01 -10.71
CA SER A 186 -7.53 11.33 -11.29
C SER A 186 -7.85 12.50 -10.36
N LEU A 187 -8.97 12.41 -9.62
CA LEU A 187 -9.36 13.42 -8.64
C LEU A 187 -8.41 13.38 -7.43
N ILE A 188 -8.11 12.17 -6.93
CA ILE A 188 -7.21 12.00 -5.78
C ILE A 188 -5.81 12.47 -6.11
N GLN A 189 -5.31 12.16 -7.31
CA GLN A 189 -4.02 12.63 -7.81
C GLN A 189 -3.93 14.15 -7.76
N GLU A 190 -4.93 14.86 -8.27
CA GLU A 190 -4.95 16.32 -8.27
C GLU A 190 -4.95 16.89 -6.84
N LEU A 191 -5.74 16.29 -5.94
CA LEU A 191 -5.80 16.70 -4.52
C LEU A 191 -4.46 16.48 -3.82
N VAL A 192 -3.87 15.29 -3.94
CA VAL A 192 -2.58 14.96 -3.33
C VAL A 192 -1.47 15.84 -3.91
N MET A 193 -1.43 16.03 -5.23
CA MET A 193 -0.44 16.89 -5.88
C MET A 193 -0.50 18.32 -5.35
N ARG A 194 -1.72 18.88 -5.18
CA ARG A 194 -1.90 20.21 -4.56
C ARG A 194 -1.39 20.24 -3.13
N ASP A 195 -1.77 19.25 -2.32
CA ASP A 195 -1.34 19.15 -0.92
C ASP A 195 0.20 19.11 -0.84
N MET A 196 0.88 18.30 -1.66
CA MET A 196 2.35 18.23 -1.71
C MET A 196 2.99 19.54 -2.18
N LYS A 197 2.39 20.20 -3.18
CA LYS A 197 2.87 21.49 -3.68
C LYS A 197 2.83 22.57 -2.60
N THR A 198 1.79 22.62 -1.76
CA THR A 198 1.71 23.59 -0.65
C THR A 198 2.85 23.43 0.37
N ARG A 199 3.42 22.23 0.47
CA ARG A 199 4.52 21.87 1.37
C ARG A 199 5.88 21.83 0.67
N ASN A 200 5.93 22.17 -0.62
CA ASN A 200 7.13 22.11 -1.46
C ASN A 200 7.81 20.72 -1.50
N ILE A 201 6.99 19.66 -1.38
CA ILE A 201 7.43 18.27 -1.47
C ILE A 201 7.37 17.81 -2.94
N PRO A 202 8.48 17.30 -3.50
CA PRO A 202 8.50 16.73 -4.83
C PRO A 202 7.49 15.58 -4.99
N PHE A 203 6.68 15.65 -6.05
CA PHE A 203 5.61 14.70 -6.34
C PHE A 203 5.77 14.15 -7.77
N LEU A 204 5.72 12.83 -7.92
CA LEU A 204 5.78 12.13 -9.20
C LEU A 204 4.55 11.22 -9.32
N SER A 205 3.77 11.38 -10.39
CA SER A 205 2.74 10.42 -10.76
C SER A 205 3.23 9.49 -11.88
N LEU A 206 3.05 8.19 -11.69
CA LEU A 206 3.36 7.16 -12.66
C LEU A 206 2.07 6.45 -13.04
N ILE A 207 1.71 6.56 -14.31
CA ILE A 207 0.59 5.83 -14.88
C ILE A 207 1.14 4.49 -15.37
N LEU A 208 0.58 3.41 -14.83
CA LEU A 208 0.90 2.03 -15.17
C LEU A 208 -0.01 1.60 -16.31
N ASP A 209 0.60 1.33 -17.46
CA ASP A 209 -0.06 0.86 -18.68
C ASP A 209 0.79 -0.28 -19.27
N GLU A 210 0.14 -1.27 -19.91
CA GLU A 210 0.79 -2.42 -20.55
C GLU A 210 1.78 -1.97 -21.64
N HIS A 211 1.54 -0.81 -22.25
CA HIS A 211 2.42 -0.20 -23.24
C HIS A 211 3.53 0.69 -22.66
N SER A 212 3.59 0.84 -21.33
CA SER A 212 4.63 1.68 -20.70
C SER A 212 5.99 1.02 -20.79
N GLY A 213 6.93 1.66 -21.49
CA GLY A 213 8.31 1.19 -21.57
C GLY A 213 9.02 1.26 -20.22
N GLU A 214 9.53 0.12 -19.75
CA GLU A 214 10.22 -0.06 -18.45
C GLU A 214 11.30 1.02 -18.21
N SER A 215 12.15 1.30 -19.21
CA SER A 215 13.26 2.26 -19.09
C SER A 215 12.79 3.69 -18.81
N GLY A 216 11.62 4.09 -19.31
CA GLY A 216 11.08 5.44 -19.12
C GLY A 216 10.59 5.69 -17.70
N LEU A 217 9.95 4.68 -17.09
CA LEU A 217 9.50 4.75 -15.69
C LEU A 217 10.70 4.82 -14.74
N ILE A 218 11.69 3.95 -14.93
CA ILE A 218 12.89 3.88 -14.10
C ILE A 218 13.65 5.21 -14.11
N THR A 219 13.90 5.77 -15.30
CA THR A 219 14.65 7.02 -15.43
C THR A 219 13.96 8.18 -14.69
N ARG A 220 12.63 8.22 -14.68
CA ARG A 220 11.85 9.24 -13.95
C ARG A 220 11.98 9.08 -12.43
N ILE A 221 11.98 7.84 -11.93
CA ILE A 221 12.18 7.54 -10.50
C ILE A 221 13.60 7.95 -10.08
N GLU A 222 14.61 7.55 -10.85
CA GLU A 222 16.01 7.90 -10.58
C GLU A 222 16.21 9.42 -10.57
N SER A 223 15.66 10.12 -11.56
CA SER A 223 15.73 11.58 -11.66
C SER A 223 15.05 12.28 -10.48
N LEU A 224 13.91 11.77 -10.00
CA LEU A 224 13.23 12.29 -8.82
C LEU A 224 14.11 12.15 -7.58
N VAL A 225 14.64 10.94 -7.34
CA VAL A 225 15.50 10.64 -6.19
C VAL A 225 16.76 11.50 -6.20
N ASP A 226 17.41 11.64 -7.35
CA ASP A 226 18.60 12.46 -7.52
C ASP A 226 18.33 13.95 -7.25
N MET A 227 17.21 14.47 -7.76
CA MET A 227 16.79 15.86 -7.52
C MET A 227 16.56 16.12 -6.03
N ILE A 228 15.83 15.23 -5.36
CA ILE A 228 15.56 15.33 -3.91
C ILE A 228 16.87 15.29 -3.12
N ARG A 229 17.74 14.32 -3.44
CA ARG A 229 19.02 14.12 -2.74
C ARG A 229 19.91 15.35 -2.84
N ARG A 230 20.03 15.93 -4.04
CA ARG A 230 20.80 17.16 -4.25
C ARG A 230 20.22 18.32 -3.45
N LYS A 231 18.90 18.50 -3.43
CA LYS A 231 18.27 19.59 -2.67
C LYS A 231 18.46 19.44 -1.16
N LYS A 232 18.44 18.21 -0.64
CA LYS A 232 18.50 17.93 0.81
C LYS A 232 19.92 17.95 1.40
N TYR A 233 20.91 17.55 0.61
CA TYR A 233 22.29 17.34 1.09
C TYR A 233 23.36 18.14 0.36
N SER A 234 22.98 19.02 -0.58
CA SER A 234 23.88 20.05 -1.10
C SER A 234 23.94 21.26 -0.18
#